data_AF-A0A496YSM2-F1
#
_entry.id   AF-A0A496YSM2-F1
#
_cell.length_a   1.000
_cell.length_b   1.000
_cell.length_c   1.000
_cell.angle_alpha   90.00
_cell.angle_beta   90.00
_cell.angle_gamma   90.00
#
_symmetry.space_group_name_H-M   'P 1'
#
loop_
_entity.id
_entity.type
_entity.pdbx_description
1 polymer ?
#
loop_
_entity_poly.entity_id
_entity_poly.type
_entity_poly.pdbx_seq_one_letter_code
_entity_poly.pdbx_strand_id
1 'polypeptide(L)'
;MIEKGYGKFRFTVISPVHVGSGRGLGPVDTVIEKNRCIVIDIESLLLGIQDNEQALNEFGQGRFNVTTFLKRYRISPKSVEKYSIPNPDLFQLEARQNIHEMVKTGLGNPYIPGSSIKGAIRTVILWHLFKEERKEERDSILKKILNSNVRKERADDQLDQHLFGDDPNHDFLRALQIGDVEFRLSDLGLIESKVLSLSSRRGFGWKGFKIYCETLVPGSLSRGIIRTDQFLTRNTVSLKELKLSGIKKSLLESLPEKCNQFAQHFITEEIEFFESCSMNQMVNFYRNLLNKMPEGNDSFLLHLGWGSGWRGMTGNYFDDDMLKQFRKKFYMGKGVFPLFPKTRKIAFEDGSPKYAFGWIKLEGIHSLVDDESEAQPTRPVDEIKKSEFMQNFEAFRLRPSPDHFREFIEGIKEEEIPELQNLSFKELKSTMNIGFVSPLMEANISDEIRKILARKLIEVVERRKKWKGDKLERYEKLRKIVEEAEA
;
A
#
# COMPACT_ATOMS: atom_id res chain seq x y z
N MET A 1 23.75 -17.51 26.07
CA MET A 1 23.67 -17.15 24.63
C MET A 1 23.06 -15.76 24.49
N ILE A 2 23.84 -14.70 24.73
CA ILE A 2 23.44 -13.30 24.52
C ILE A 2 24.29 -12.76 23.37
N GLU A 3 23.90 -13.06 22.13
CA GLU A 3 24.68 -12.66 20.93
C GLU A 3 23.86 -11.95 19.85
N LYS A 4 22.54 -11.77 20.01
CA LYS A 4 21.73 -11.02 19.04
C LYS A 4 21.53 -9.57 19.48
N GLY A 5 22.56 -8.75 19.34
CA GLY A 5 22.38 -7.29 19.25
C GLY A 5 21.99 -6.98 17.81
N TYR A 6 20.78 -6.50 17.55
CA TYR A 6 20.17 -6.62 16.22
C TYR A 6 21.00 -6.01 15.05
N GLY A 7 20.80 -6.51 13.82
CA GLY A 7 21.60 -6.22 12.62
C GLY A 7 20.80 -5.70 11.41
N LYS A 8 21.08 -6.23 10.22
CA LYS A 8 20.38 -5.88 8.97
C LYS A 8 19.04 -6.64 8.90
N PHE A 9 18.00 -5.96 8.45
CA PHE A 9 16.68 -6.53 8.19
C PHE A 9 16.25 -6.24 6.74
N ARG A 10 15.59 -7.21 6.12
CA ARG A 10 14.82 -7.01 4.89
C ARG A 10 13.42 -6.53 5.26
N PHE A 11 12.99 -5.45 4.64
CA PHE A 11 11.67 -4.85 4.78
C PHE A 11 10.85 -5.17 3.55
N THR A 12 9.73 -5.85 3.73
CA THR A 12 8.78 -6.17 2.67
C THR A 12 7.45 -5.49 2.94
N VAL A 13 7.00 -4.66 2.01
CA VAL A 13 5.69 -4.01 2.07
C VAL A 13 4.61 -5.03 1.76
N ILE A 14 3.72 -5.31 2.72
CA ILE A 14 2.66 -6.32 2.56
C ILE A 14 1.35 -5.68 2.09
N SER A 15 1.11 -4.46 2.54
CA SER A 15 -0.02 -3.65 2.12
C SER A 15 0.40 -2.18 1.95
N PRO A 16 -0.38 -1.34 1.25
CA PRO A 16 0.02 0.02 0.95
C PRO A 16 0.44 0.80 2.21
N VAL A 17 1.66 1.34 2.21
CA VAL A 17 2.20 2.12 3.34
C VAL A 17 2.31 3.59 2.96
N HIS A 18 1.66 4.45 3.76
CA HIS A 18 1.80 5.90 3.66
C HIS A 18 2.42 6.46 4.94
N VAL A 19 3.56 7.13 4.80
CA VAL A 19 4.13 8.04 5.80
C VAL A 19 4.17 9.42 5.16
N GLY A 20 3.33 10.33 5.63
CA GLY A 20 3.12 11.62 4.97
C GLY A 20 4.27 12.61 5.20
N SER A 21 4.60 13.40 4.19
CA SER A 21 5.51 14.57 4.32
C SER A 21 4.85 15.76 5.03
N GLY A 22 3.51 15.73 5.19
CA GLY A 22 2.69 16.85 5.62
C GLY A 22 2.22 17.75 4.48
N ARG A 23 2.71 17.54 3.26
CA ARG A 23 2.27 18.27 2.06
C ARG A 23 1.16 17.52 1.33
N GLY A 24 0.28 18.30 0.68
CA GLY A 24 -0.70 17.79 -0.27
C GLY A 24 -0.38 18.33 -1.66
N LEU A 25 -0.28 17.44 -2.64
CA LEU A 25 -0.05 17.77 -4.04
C LEU A 25 -1.40 18.06 -4.70
N GLY A 26 -1.61 19.30 -5.09
CA GLY A 26 -2.85 19.77 -5.69
C GLY A 26 -2.79 19.95 -7.21
N PRO A 27 -3.79 20.62 -7.79
CA PRO A 27 -3.84 20.95 -9.21
C PRO A 27 -2.73 21.90 -9.70
N VAL A 28 -2.00 22.53 -8.77
CA VAL A 28 -0.82 23.36 -9.07
C VAL A 28 0.45 22.53 -9.20
N ASP A 29 0.49 21.36 -8.56
CA ASP A 29 1.66 20.50 -8.48
C ASP A 29 1.61 19.33 -9.46
N THR A 30 0.41 18.95 -9.94
CA THR A 30 0.20 17.67 -10.63
C THR A 30 -0.50 17.77 -11.99
N VAL A 31 -0.04 16.95 -12.92
CA VAL A 31 -0.73 16.63 -14.17
C VAL A 31 -1.20 15.19 -14.11
N ILE A 32 -2.52 14.99 -14.14
CA ILE A 32 -3.12 13.66 -14.12
C ILE A 32 -3.45 13.24 -15.55
N GLU A 33 -2.69 12.27 -16.05
CA GLU A 33 -2.96 11.57 -17.30
C GLU A 33 -3.63 10.23 -17.01
N LYS A 34 -4.15 9.56 -18.07
CA LYS A 34 -4.86 8.28 -17.91
C LYS A 34 -4.05 7.25 -17.12
N ASN A 35 -2.77 7.08 -17.42
CA ASN A 35 -1.96 6.00 -16.83
C ASN A 35 -0.89 6.50 -15.84
N ARG A 36 -0.80 7.81 -15.60
CA ARG A 36 0.23 8.38 -14.72
C ARG A 36 -0.22 9.67 -14.05
N CYS A 37 0.25 9.86 -12.82
CA CYS A 37 0.28 11.16 -12.14
C CYS A 37 1.69 11.72 -12.31
N ILE A 38 1.83 12.89 -12.91
CA ILE A 38 3.12 13.58 -13.08
C ILE A 38 3.17 14.71 -12.06
N VAL A 39 4.18 14.71 -11.21
CA VAL A 39 4.47 15.80 -10.28
C VAL A 39 5.44 16.75 -10.96
N ILE A 40 5.09 18.03 -10.98
CA ILE A 40 5.79 19.06 -11.74
C ILE A 40 6.90 19.68 -10.88
N ASP A 41 8.07 19.84 -11.49
CA ASP A 41 9.11 20.67 -10.94
C ASP A 41 8.83 22.14 -11.28
N ILE A 42 8.35 22.88 -10.28
CA ILE A 42 7.97 24.29 -10.41
C ILE A 42 9.18 25.14 -10.78
N GLU A 43 10.39 24.80 -10.32
CA GLU A 43 11.59 25.56 -10.66
C GLU A 43 11.93 25.42 -12.14
N SER A 44 11.97 24.18 -12.65
CA SER A 44 12.13 23.90 -14.08
C SER A 44 11.03 24.56 -14.93
N LEU A 45 9.78 24.58 -14.44
CA LEU A 45 8.68 25.26 -15.12
C LEU A 45 8.92 26.77 -15.22
N LEU A 46 9.28 27.42 -14.12
CA LEU A 46 9.53 28.87 -14.07
C LEU A 46 10.70 29.27 -14.97
N LEU A 47 11.79 28.50 -14.96
CA LEU A 47 12.93 28.70 -15.85
C LEU A 47 12.52 28.54 -17.33
N GLY A 48 11.70 27.53 -17.63
CA GLY A 48 11.22 27.28 -19.00
C GLY A 48 10.28 28.36 -19.56
N ILE A 49 9.68 29.19 -18.71
CA ILE A 49 8.77 30.27 -19.11
C ILE A 49 9.34 31.68 -18.83
N GLN A 50 10.60 31.79 -18.40
CA GLN A 50 11.17 33.06 -17.92
C GLN A 50 11.10 34.20 -18.96
N ASP A 51 11.17 33.86 -20.26
CA ASP A 51 11.12 34.82 -21.36
C ASP A 51 9.68 35.08 -21.86
N ASN A 52 8.67 34.48 -21.21
CA ASN A 52 7.25 34.61 -21.56
C ASN A 52 6.50 35.38 -20.46
N GLU A 53 6.44 36.71 -20.59
CA GLU A 53 5.77 37.60 -19.63
C GLU A 53 4.30 37.22 -19.39
N GLN A 54 3.59 36.76 -20.43
CA GLN A 54 2.19 36.35 -20.29
C GLN A 54 2.05 35.11 -19.41
N ALA A 55 2.93 34.12 -19.62
CA ALA A 55 2.96 32.89 -18.84
C ALA A 55 3.33 33.16 -17.37
N LEU A 56 4.31 34.02 -17.12
CA LEU A 56 4.71 34.44 -15.76
C LEU A 56 3.57 35.16 -15.04
N ASN A 57 2.92 36.11 -15.71
CA ASN A 57 1.78 36.84 -15.15
C ASN A 57 0.59 35.92 -14.82
N GLU A 58 0.33 34.90 -15.65
CA GLU A 58 -0.72 33.91 -15.38
C GLU A 58 -0.35 32.99 -14.21
N PHE A 59 0.91 32.56 -14.11
CA PHE A 59 1.39 31.71 -13.01
C PHE A 59 1.17 32.37 -11.63
N GLY A 60 1.32 33.70 -11.55
CA GLY A 60 1.10 34.47 -10.32
C GLY A 60 -0.37 34.64 -9.88
N GLN A 61 -1.35 34.14 -10.65
CA GLN A 61 -2.77 34.33 -10.34
C GLN A 61 -3.35 33.22 -9.45
N GLY A 62 -4.28 33.57 -8.56
CA GLY A 62 -4.80 32.66 -7.52
C GLY A 62 -5.67 31.47 -7.96
N ARG A 63 -5.94 31.28 -9.26
CA ARG A 63 -6.67 30.11 -9.80
C ARG A 63 -5.82 29.36 -10.83
N PHE A 64 -4.62 28.97 -10.43
CA PHE A 64 -3.68 28.24 -11.27
C PHE A 64 -4.02 26.75 -11.35
N ASN A 65 -4.00 26.18 -12.56
CA ASN A 65 -4.07 24.74 -12.79
C ASN A 65 -2.99 24.37 -13.81
N VAL A 66 -2.00 23.58 -13.37
CA VAL A 66 -0.80 23.31 -14.15
C VAL A 66 -1.11 22.52 -15.42
N THR A 67 -2.11 21.62 -15.39
CA THR A 67 -2.53 20.87 -16.58
C THR A 67 -3.04 21.78 -17.69
N THR A 68 -3.91 22.74 -17.36
CA THR A 68 -4.42 23.71 -18.34
C THR A 68 -3.36 24.68 -18.80
N PHE A 69 -2.46 25.07 -17.90
CA PHE A 69 -1.36 25.98 -18.19
C PHE A 69 -0.38 25.38 -19.20
N LEU A 70 0.13 24.17 -18.93
CA LEU A 70 1.07 23.49 -19.82
C LEU A 70 0.47 23.28 -21.22
N LYS A 71 -0.82 22.92 -21.31
CA LYS A 71 -1.52 22.80 -22.60
C LYS A 71 -1.61 24.12 -23.35
N ARG A 72 -1.90 25.23 -22.67
CA ARG A 72 -2.02 26.56 -23.29
C ARG A 72 -0.71 27.03 -23.89
N TYR A 73 0.38 26.88 -23.15
CA TYR A 73 1.73 27.31 -23.58
C TYR A 73 2.48 26.22 -24.36
N ARG A 74 1.83 25.09 -24.68
CA ARG A 74 2.40 23.96 -25.41
C ARG A 74 3.69 23.41 -24.77
N ILE A 75 3.74 23.43 -23.45
CA ILE A 75 4.86 22.89 -22.67
C ILE A 75 4.59 21.40 -22.44
N SER A 76 5.57 20.56 -22.75
CA SER A 76 5.48 19.12 -22.52
C SER A 76 5.53 18.83 -21.00
N PRO A 77 4.59 18.08 -20.41
CA PRO A 77 4.68 17.71 -19.00
C PRO A 77 6.01 17.02 -18.63
N LYS A 78 6.57 16.25 -19.58
CA LYS A 78 7.84 15.55 -19.41
C LYS A 78 9.05 16.50 -19.29
N SER A 79 9.00 17.70 -19.87
CA SER A 79 10.12 18.65 -19.79
C SER A 79 10.22 19.36 -18.44
N VAL A 80 9.18 19.26 -17.61
CA VAL A 80 9.08 19.87 -16.28
C VAL A 80 8.67 18.82 -15.23
N GLU A 81 8.95 17.55 -15.51
CA GLU A 81 8.62 16.42 -14.63
C GLU A 81 9.64 16.34 -13.49
N LYS A 82 9.16 16.42 -12.25
CA LYS A 82 9.95 16.08 -11.07
C LYS A 82 10.04 14.57 -10.87
N TYR A 83 8.88 13.91 -10.94
CA TYR A 83 8.73 12.46 -10.96
C TYR A 83 7.32 12.10 -11.42
N SER A 84 7.09 10.84 -11.76
CA SER A 84 5.76 10.32 -12.05
C SER A 84 5.46 9.03 -11.31
N ILE A 85 4.17 8.84 -11.05
CA ILE A 85 3.64 7.67 -10.36
C ILE A 85 2.63 6.99 -11.30
N PRO A 86 2.64 5.65 -11.40
CA PRO A 86 1.60 4.93 -12.13
C PRO A 86 0.19 5.26 -11.60
N ASN A 87 -0.77 5.43 -12.51
CA ASN A 87 -2.18 5.63 -12.21
C ASN A 87 -3.00 4.48 -12.84
N PRO A 88 -2.83 3.22 -12.36
CA PRO A 88 -3.44 2.05 -12.99
C PRO A 88 -4.97 2.09 -12.94
N ASP A 89 -5.53 2.63 -11.86
CA ASP A 89 -6.97 2.76 -11.65
C ASP A 89 -7.61 3.93 -12.41
N LEU A 90 -6.86 4.57 -13.32
CA LEU A 90 -7.32 5.69 -14.16
C LEU A 90 -7.96 6.82 -13.34
N PHE A 91 -7.44 7.09 -12.14
CA PHE A 91 -7.99 8.10 -11.25
C PHE A 91 -8.03 9.46 -11.95
N GLN A 92 -9.15 10.17 -11.79
CA GLN A 92 -9.27 11.57 -12.18
C GLN A 92 -9.44 12.36 -10.89
N LEU A 93 -8.47 13.22 -10.58
CA LEU A 93 -8.60 14.13 -9.45
C LEU A 93 -9.62 15.21 -9.78
N GLU A 94 -10.56 15.44 -8.87
CA GLU A 94 -11.41 16.62 -8.93
C GLU A 94 -10.60 17.88 -8.58
N ALA A 95 -11.05 19.05 -9.04
CA ALA A 95 -10.31 20.32 -8.92
C ALA A 95 -9.96 20.78 -7.49
N ARG A 96 -10.47 20.13 -6.45
CA ARG A 96 -10.20 20.44 -5.03
C ARG A 96 -9.58 19.28 -4.24
N GLN A 97 -9.23 18.20 -4.91
CA GLN A 97 -8.61 17.04 -4.27
C GLN A 97 -7.10 17.17 -4.32
N ASN A 98 -6.46 16.89 -3.19
CA ASN A 98 -5.01 16.80 -3.09
C ASN A 98 -4.60 15.34 -2.89
N ILE A 99 -3.45 14.98 -3.46
CA ILE A 99 -2.78 13.73 -3.14
C ILE A 99 -1.90 13.97 -1.91
N HIS A 100 -2.06 13.17 -0.86
CA HIS A 100 -1.18 13.19 0.29
C HIS A 100 0.21 12.65 -0.12
N GLU A 101 1.22 13.49 -0.01
CA GLU A 101 2.58 13.19 -0.46
C GLU A 101 3.29 12.24 0.53
N MET A 102 3.95 11.20 0.00
CA MET A 102 4.84 10.34 0.77
C MET A 102 6.13 11.09 1.13
N VAL A 103 6.63 10.91 2.35
CA VAL A 103 7.91 11.46 2.77
C VAL A 103 9.07 10.90 1.93
N LYS A 104 9.98 11.78 1.52
CA LYS A 104 11.11 11.46 0.63
C LYS A 104 12.43 11.98 1.22
N THR A 105 13.53 11.34 0.89
CA THR A 105 14.89 11.79 1.24
C THR A 105 15.24 13.05 0.45
N GLY A 106 16.38 13.68 0.77
CA GLY A 106 16.89 14.83 0.00
C GLY A 106 17.16 14.51 -1.48
N LEU A 107 17.35 13.24 -1.82
CA LEU A 107 17.52 12.75 -3.19
C LEU A 107 16.19 12.44 -3.90
N GLY A 108 15.06 12.62 -3.22
CA GLY A 108 13.73 12.41 -3.77
C GLY A 108 13.20 10.98 -3.65
N ASN A 109 13.96 10.04 -3.08
CA ASN A 109 13.49 8.67 -2.89
C ASN A 109 12.53 8.54 -1.69
N PRO A 110 11.42 7.81 -1.80
CA PRO A 110 10.52 7.59 -0.67
C PRO A 110 11.21 6.77 0.42
N TYR A 111 10.90 7.03 1.69
CA TYR A 111 11.47 6.24 2.79
C TYR A 111 10.48 6.08 3.95
N ILE A 112 10.68 5.04 4.76
CA ILE A 112 10.03 4.91 6.06
C ILE A 112 11.02 5.43 7.11
N PRO A 113 10.70 6.53 7.83
CA PRO A 113 11.56 7.02 8.90
C PRO A 113 11.72 5.97 10.01
N GLY A 114 12.93 5.84 10.55
CA GLY A 114 13.25 4.97 11.68
C GLY A 114 12.41 5.33 12.91
N SER A 115 12.03 6.60 13.05
CA SER A 115 11.09 7.08 14.07
C SER A 115 9.68 6.49 13.92
N SER A 116 9.20 6.29 12.69
CA SER A 116 7.89 5.67 12.41
C SER A 116 7.91 4.17 12.74
N ILE A 117 9.00 3.48 12.40
CA ILE A 117 9.21 2.06 12.73
C ILE A 117 9.33 1.90 14.25
N LYS A 118 10.14 2.76 14.89
CA LYS A 118 10.33 2.77 16.35
C LYS A 118 9.04 3.11 17.09
N GLY A 119 8.22 4.00 16.54
CA GLY A 119 6.89 4.30 17.08
C GLY A 119 5.97 3.07 17.09
N ALA A 120 5.90 2.34 15.98
CA ALA A 120 5.09 1.12 15.91
C ALA A 120 5.60 0.02 16.86
N ILE A 121 6.92 -0.14 16.98
CA ILE A 121 7.51 -1.06 17.97
C ILE A 121 7.24 -0.58 19.40
N ARG A 122 7.29 0.73 19.68
CA ARG A 122 6.94 1.28 20.99
C ARG A 122 5.50 0.93 21.36
N THR A 123 4.56 0.98 20.43
CA THR A 123 3.16 0.56 20.66
C THR A 123 3.05 -0.93 21.02
N VAL A 124 3.80 -1.80 20.34
CA VAL A 124 3.89 -3.23 20.68
C VAL A 124 4.41 -3.41 22.11
N ILE A 125 5.52 -2.75 22.44
CA ILE A 125 6.15 -2.83 23.76
C ILE A 125 5.23 -2.29 24.85
N LEU A 126 4.55 -1.17 24.60
CA LEU A 126 3.55 -0.59 25.50
C LEU A 126 2.43 -1.59 25.81
N TRP A 127 1.91 -2.27 24.79
CA TRP A 127 0.85 -3.27 24.97
C TRP A 127 1.28 -4.42 25.88
N HIS A 128 2.50 -4.96 25.68
CA HIS A 128 3.03 -6.02 26.54
C HIS A 128 3.29 -5.54 27.96
N LEU A 129 3.94 -4.39 28.14
CA LEU A 129 4.21 -3.83 29.47
C LEU A 129 2.91 -3.58 30.24
N PHE A 130 1.91 -2.98 29.59
CA PHE A 130 0.63 -2.68 30.21
C PHE A 130 -0.16 -3.92 30.62
N LYS A 131 -0.03 -5.02 29.87
CA LYS A 131 -0.66 -6.32 30.19
C LYS A 131 0.00 -7.01 31.39
N GLU A 132 1.32 -6.95 31.47
CA GLU A 132 2.11 -7.54 32.56
C GLU A 132 2.05 -6.69 33.86
N GLU A 133 1.71 -5.40 33.74
CA GLU A 133 1.55 -4.50 34.89
C GLU A 133 0.44 -5.00 35.84
N ARG A 134 0.71 -4.95 37.15
CA ARG A 134 -0.27 -5.34 38.15
C ARG A 134 -1.52 -4.48 38.04
N LYS A 135 -2.69 -5.13 38.08
CA LYS A 135 -3.98 -4.45 37.92
C LYS A 135 -4.15 -3.25 38.87
N GLU A 136 -3.74 -3.39 40.13
CA GLU A 136 -3.83 -2.32 41.13
C GLU A 136 -2.99 -1.09 40.76
N GLU A 137 -1.78 -1.28 40.25
CA GLU A 137 -0.88 -0.20 39.83
C GLU A 137 -1.43 0.50 38.58
N ARG A 138 -1.84 -0.30 37.58
CA ARG A 138 -2.51 0.20 36.38
C ARG A 138 -3.75 1.03 36.72
N ASP A 139 -4.67 0.49 37.52
CA ASP A 139 -5.91 1.17 37.90
C ASP A 139 -5.62 2.47 38.68
N SER A 140 -4.58 2.48 39.52
CA SER A 140 -4.13 3.66 40.25
C SER A 140 -3.64 4.78 39.30
N ILE A 141 -2.77 4.45 38.34
CA ILE A 141 -2.24 5.40 37.34
C ILE A 141 -3.38 5.95 36.48
N LEU A 142 -4.27 5.09 35.99
CA LEU A 142 -5.38 5.50 35.15
C LEU A 142 -6.38 6.40 35.90
N LYS A 143 -6.66 6.11 37.18
CA LYS A 143 -7.47 7.00 38.03
C LYS A 143 -6.81 8.36 38.21
N LYS A 144 -5.49 8.42 38.41
CA LYS A 144 -4.76 9.70 38.48
C LYS A 144 -4.90 10.48 37.18
N ILE A 145 -4.75 9.81 36.03
CA ILE A 145 -4.95 10.44 34.72
C ILE A 145 -6.38 10.94 34.61
N LEU A 146 -7.40 10.15 34.94
CA LEU A 146 -8.82 10.52 34.86
C LEU A 146 -9.21 11.66 35.81
N ASN A 147 -8.53 11.83 36.94
CA ASN A 147 -8.80 12.91 37.89
C ASN A 147 -7.96 14.18 37.67
N SER A 148 -6.93 14.12 36.83
CA SER A 148 -6.05 15.27 36.54
C SER A 148 -6.66 16.25 35.51
N ASN A 149 -6.18 17.49 35.47
CA ASN A 149 -6.57 18.48 34.44
C ASN A 149 -5.64 18.45 33.21
N VAL A 150 -5.16 17.27 32.82
CA VAL A 150 -4.30 17.12 31.64
C VAL A 150 -5.08 17.29 30.34
N ARG A 151 -4.42 17.85 29.33
CA ARG A 151 -4.95 17.90 27.96
C ARG A 151 -4.87 16.51 27.34
N LYS A 152 -5.74 16.23 26.36
CA LYS A 152 -5.82 14.91 25.70
C LYS A 152 -4.50 14.51 25.02
N GLU A 153 -3.73 15.49 24.55
CA GLU A 153 -2.42 15.30 23.89
C GLU A 153 -1.30 14.91 24.86
N ARG A 154 -1.56 14.95 26.18
CA ARG A 154 -0.62 14.62 27.26
C ARG A 154 -1.22 13.61 28.24
N ALA A 155 -2.27 12.92 27.82
CA ALA A 155 -3.00 11.99 28.68
C ALA A 155 -2.20 10.69 28.93
N ASP A 156 -1.25 10.40 28.06
CA ASP A 156 -0.34 9.26 28.09
C ASP A 156 0.97 9.55 28.86
N ASP A 157 1.38 10.81 29.01
CA ASP A 157 2.64 11.21 29.68
C ASP A 157 2.91 10.45 30.99
N GLN A 158 1.92 10.37 31.90
CA GLN A 158 2.08 9.69 33.19
C GLN A 158 2.26 8.17 33.05
N LEU A 159 1.54 7.57 32.10
CA LEU A 159 1.65 6.14 31.84
C LEU A 159 3.00 5.82 31.17
N ASP A 160 3.40 6.65 30.22
CA ASP A 160 4.67 6.52 29.51
C ASP A 160 5.86 6.68 30.46
N GLN A 161 5.81 7.63 31.40
CA GLN A 161 6.84 7.82 32.42
C GLN A 161 7.00 6.59 33.30
N HIS A 162 5.88 6.00 33.75
CA HIS A 162 5.88 4.80 34.57
C HIS A 162 6.46 3.59 33.83
N LEU A 163 6.01 3.37 32.59
CA LEU A 163 6.34 2.16 31.82
C LEU A 163 7.72 2.26 31.15
N PHE A 164 8.07 3.39 30.56
CA PHE A 164 9.30 3.55 29.77
C PHE A 164 10.43 4.20 30.54
N GLY A 165 10.14 5.26 31.31
CA GLY A 165 11.13 6.02 32.07
C GLY A 165 10.74 7.49 32.18
N ASP A 166 11.25 8.16 33.21
CA ASP A 166 10.78 9.48 33.63
C ASP A 166 11.04 10.59 32.59
N ASP A 167 12.09 10.42 31.76
CA ASP A 167 12.48 11.33 30.70
C ASP A 167 13.24 10.59 29.57
N PRO A 168 13.56 11.25 28.43
CA PRO A 168 14.25 10.60 27.31
C PRO A 168 15.66 10.02 27.62
N ASN A 169 16.31 10.44 28.70
CA ASN A 169 17.59 9.86 29.13
C ASN A 169 17.39 8.57 29.93
N HIS A 170 16.26 8.44 30.62
CA HIS A 170 15.88 7.28 31.43
C HIS A 170 14.92 6.31 30.72
N ASP A 171 14.44 6.65 29.51
CA ASP A 171 13.63 5.74 28.68
C ASP A 171 14.49 4.57 28.15
N PHE A 172 14.12 3.34 28.52
CA PHE A 172 14.88 2.15 28.12
C PHE A 172 14.89 1.88 26.60
N LEU A 173 13.93 2.42 25.84
CA LEU A 173 13.95 2.37 24.37
C LEU A 173 15.06 3.22 23.76
N ARG A 174 15.79 4.01 24.55
CA ARG A 174 17.07 4.59 24.13
C ARG A 174 18.08 3.52 23.69
N ALA A 175 18.00 2.32 24.29
CA ALA A 175 18.81 1.18 23.90
C ALA A 175 18.44 0.62 22.51
N LEU A 176 17.26 0.92 21.97
CA LEU A 176 16.82 0.46 20.65
C LEU A 176 17.08 1.53 19.57
N GLN A 177 17.91 1.20 18.60
CA GLN A 177 18.28 2.10 17.49
C GLN A 177 17.73 1.54 16.18
N ILE A 178 17.03 2.40 15.43
CA ILE A 178 16.39 2.04 14.17
C ILE A 178 16.76 3.09 13.14
N GLY A 179 17.37 2.65 12.04
CA GLY A 179 17.71 3.52 10.91
C GLY A 179 16.50 3.80 10.02
N ASP A 180 16.61 4.87 9.23
CA ASP A 180 15.67 5.14 8.14
C ASP A 180 15.79 4.07 7.05
N VAL A 181 14.68 3.75 6.38
CA VAL A 181 14.61 2.71 5.35
C VAL A 181 14.15 3.32 4.04
N GLU A 182 15.08 3.49 3.10
CA GLU A 182 14.87 4.12 1.80
C GLU A 182 14.39 3.10 0.76
N PHE A 183 13.40 3.47 -0.05
CA PHE A 183 12.83 2.69 -1.14
C PHE A 183 13.07 3.41 -2.47
N ARG A 184 12.91 2.71 -3.60
CA ARG A 184 13.07 3.35 -4.91
C ARG A 184 11.86 4.18 -5.26
N LEU A 185 12.03 5.20 -6.08
CA LEU A 185 10.90 5.93 -6.67
C LEU A 185 9.91 5.01 -7.40
N SER A 186 10.39 3.93 -8.03
CA SER A 186 9.55 2.94 -8.70
C SER A 186 8.66 2.09 -7.76
N ASP A 187 8.92 2.17 -6.45
CA ASP A 187 8.12 1.52 -5.41
C ASP A 187 6.93 2.40 -4.95
N LEU A 188 6.83 3.63 -5.48
CA LEU A 188 5.74 4.54 -5.18
C LEU A 188 4.53 4.28 -6.10
N GLY A 189 3.35 4.24 -5.50
CA GLY A 189 2.07 4.08 -6.19
C GLY A 189 1.06 5.11 -5.72
N LEU A 190 0.05 5.38 -6.55
CA LEU A 190 -1.08 6.24 -6.21
C LEU A 190 -2.26 5.34 -5.80
N ILE A 191 -2.87 5.62 -4.65
CA ILE A 191 -3.98 4.82 -4.16
C ILE A 191 -5.16 5.67 -3.68
N GLU A 192 -6.38 5.19 -3.95
CA GLU A 192 -7.61 5.76 -3.42
C GLU A 192 -7.93 5.11 -2.06
N SER A 193 -8.13 5.94 -1.04
CA SER A 193 -8.61 5.53 0.27
C SER A 193 -10.04 6.02 0.49
N LYS A 194 -10.90 5.11 0.94
CA LYS A 194 -12.23 5.46 1.45
C LYS A 194 -12.33 5.13 2.94
N VAL A 195 -13.13 5.94 3.64
CA VAL A 195 -13.35 5.79 5.07
C VAL A 195 -14.68 5.09 5.30
N LEU A 196 -14.61 3.84 5.79
CA LEU A 196 -15.76 3.13 6.35
C LEU A 196 -16.09 3.74 7.72
N SER A 197 -17.37 3.95 8.02
CA SER A 197 -17.81 4.54 9.28
C SER A 197 -19.15 3.99 9.74
N LEU A 198 -19.28 3.75 11.05
CA LEU A 198 -20.58 3.51 11.67
C LEU A 198 -21.43 4.81 11.70
N SER A 199 -22.66 4.70 11.20
CA SER A 199 -23.70 5.73 11.19
C SER A 199 -24.89 5.29 12.05
N SER A 200 -25.45 6.20 12.85
CA SER A 200 -26.45 5.87 13.87
C SER A 200 -27.79 5.44 13.30
N ARG A 201 -28.05 5.70 12.01
CA ARG A 201 -29.33 5.43 11.33
C ARG A 201 -29.25 4.41 10.20
N ARG A 202 -28.04 4.03 9.75
CA ARG A 202 -27.84 3.24 8.51
C ARG A 202 -26.79 2.13 8.64
N GLY A 203 -26.38 1.78 9.85
CA GLY A 203 -25.27 0.84 10.05
C GLY A 203 -23.95 1.39 9.50
N PHE A 204 -23.08 0.51 9.00
CA PHE A 204 -21.81 0.89 8.39
C PHE A 204 -21.99 1.40 6.96
N GLY A 205 -21.25 2.46 6.62
CA GLY A 205 -21.23 2.99 5.26
C GLY A 205 -20.02 3.86 4.97
N TRP A 206 -19.80 4.14 3.69
CA TRP A 206 -18.70 4.98 3.22
C TRP A 206 -18.96 6.47 3.51
N LYS A 207 -17.92 7.18 3.93
CA LYS A 207 -17.95 8.65 3.94
C LYS A 207 -18.03 9.18 2.50
N GLY A 208 -18.69 10.33 2.32
CA GLY A 208 -18.89 10.96 1.01
C GLY A 208 -17.67 11.69 0.44
N PHE A 209 -16.47 11.41 0.94
CA PHE A 209 -15.22 11.97 0.43
C PHE A 209 -14.20 10.85 0.21
N LYS A 210 -13.27 11.09 -0.70
CA LYS A 210 -12.15 10.21 -1.03
C LYS A 210 -10.85 10.88 -0.60
N ILE A 211 -9.85 10.06 -0.30
CA ILE A 211 -8.50 10.52 0.01
C ILE A 211 -7.56 9.84 -0.96
N TYR A 212 -6.70 10.59 -1.63
CA TYR A 212 -5.65 10.04 -2.49
C TYR A 212 -4.32 10.16 -1.78
N CYS A 213 -3.50 9.11 -1.81
CA CYS A 213 -2.20 9.11 -1.18
C CYS A 213 -1.15 8.50 -2.11
N GLU A 214 0.07 9.03 -2.07
CA GLU A 214 1.24 8.29 -2.51
C GLU A 214 1.57 7.22 -1.47
N THR A 215 1.80 5.99 -1.89
CA THR A 215 2.13 4.88 -0.98
C THR A 215 3.23 4.02 -1.54
N LEU A 216 4.02 3.41 -0.66
CA LEU A 216 4.81 2.25 -1.05
C LEU A 216 3.84 1.11 -1.41
N VAL A 217 4.03 0.52 -2.59
CA VAL A 217 3.14 -0.52 -3.10
C VAL A 217 3.43 -1.88 -2.45
N PRO A 218 2.41 -2.76 -2.33
CA PRO A 218 2.64 -4.14 -1.91
C PRO A 218 3.71 -4.82 -2.76
N GLY A 219 4.60 -5.57 -2.10
CA GLY A 219 5.75 -6.22 -2.71
C GLY A 219 7.04 -5.40 -2.68
N SER A 220 7.00 -4.09 -2.43
CA SER A 220 8.24 -3.30 -2.38
C SER A 220 9.22 -3.81 -1.31
N LEU A 221 10.49 -3.90 -1.70
CA LEU A 221 11.58 -4.44 -0.88
C LEU A 221 12.63 -3.37 -0.60
N SER A 222 13.10 -3.33 0.65
CA SER A 222 14.27 -2.54 1.04
C SER A 222 15.03 -3.22 2.18
N ARG A 223 16.16 -2.65 2.58
CA ARG A 223 17.01 -3.10 3.68
C ARG A 223 17.17 -1.96 4.68
N GLY A 224 17.12 -2.31 5.96
CA GLY A 224 17.27 -1.36 7.06
C GLY A 224 18.04 -1.97 8.22
N ILE A 225 18.38 -1.13 9.20
CA ILE A 225 19.13 -1.54 10.39
C ILE A 225 18.26 -1.32 11.62
N ILE A 226 18.09 -2.38 12.41
CA ILE A 226 17.56 -2.33 13.76
C ILE A 226 18.65 -2.92 14.64
N ARG A 227 19.08 -2.22 15.69
CA ARG A 227 20.13 -2.68 16.62
C ARG A 227 19.84 -2.29 18.05
N THR A 228 20.38 -3.04 18.99
CA THR A 228 20.46 -2.61 20.38
C THR A 228 21.83 -2.01 20.68
N ASP A 229 21.85 -0.92 21.43
CA ASP A 229 23.09 -0.31 21.90
C ASP A 229 23.74 -1.23 22.95
N GLN A 230 24.91 -1.78 22.60
CA GLN A 230 25.59 -2.75 23.44
C GLN A 230 26.06 -2.16 24.78
N PHE A 231 26.42 -0.88 24.80
CA PHE A 231 26.81 -0.22 26.03
C PHE A 231 25.60 -0.10 26.96
N LEU A 232 24.47 0.41 26.46
CA LEU A 232 23.26 0.59 27.26
C LEU A 232 22.63 -0.74 27.73
N THR A 233 22.86 -1.83 27.00
CA THR A 233 22.30 -3.16 27.33
C THR A 233 23.22 -4.08 28.13
N ARG A 234 24.49 -3.72 28.33
CA ARG A 234 25.47 -4.55 29.06
C ARG A 234 26.13 -3.84 30.23
N ASN A 235 26.26 -2.52 30.18
CA ASN A 235 26.86 -1.75 31.27
C ASN A 235 25.93 -1.75 32.49
N THR A 236 26.45 -2.11 33.66
CA THR A 236 25.68 -2.24 34.90
C THR A 236 25.04 -0.93 35.37
N VAL A 237 25.71 0.20 35.18
CA VAL A 237 25.16 1.53 35.48
C VAL A 237 24.01 1.82 34.54
N SER A 238 24.21 1.66 33.23
CA SER A 238 23.15 1.89 32.24
C SER A 238 21.91 1.01 32.46
N LEU A 239 22.10 -0.28 32.77
CA LEU A 239 20.99 -1.19 33.09
C LEU A 239 20.18 -0.70 34.29
N LYS A 240 20.84 -0.15 35.30
CA LYS A 240 20.19 0.41 36.50
C LYS A 240 19.44 1.71 36.17
N GLU A 241 20.09 2.66 35.49
CA GLU A 241 19.49 3.95 35.14
C GLU A 241 18.28 3.79 34.22
N LEU A 242 18.36 2.90 33.23
CA LEU A 242 17.25 2.60 32.31
C LEU A 242 16.19 1.65 32.91
N LYS A 243 16.42 1.16 34.15
CA LYS A 243 15.60 0.12 34.79
C LYS A 243 15.43 -1.11 33.86
N LEU A 244 16.44 -1.42 33.03
CA LEU A 244 16.38 -2.43 31.98
C LEU A 244 16.62 -3.83 32.56
N SER A 245 15.58 -4.38 33.19
CA SER A 245 15.60 -5.71 33.81
C SER A 245 14.27 -6.42 33.61
N GLY A 246 14.22 -7.72 33.92
CA GLY A 246 13.00 -8.52 33.85
C GLY A 246 12.30 -8.43 32.49
N ILE A 247 11.01 -8.06 32.51
CA ILE A 247 10.18 -7.95 31.31
C ILE A 247 10.74 -6.95 30.29
N LYS A 248 11.25 -5.79 30.72
CA LYS A 248 11.79 -4.77 29.80
C LYS A 248 12.95 -5.32 28.96
N LYS A 249 13.84 -6.05 29.62
CA LYS A 249 14.97 -6.71 28.95
C LYS A 249 14.49 -7.82 28.02
N SER A 250 13.56 -8.66 28.47
CA SER A 250 12.97 -9.73 27.65
C SER A 250 12.27 -9.21 26.40
N LEU A 251 11.57 -8.06 26.49
CA LEU A 251 10.92 -7.43 25.34
C LEU A 251 11.91 -6.99 24.26
N LEU A 252 13.09 -6.50 24.66
CA LEU A 252 14.15 -6.14 23.73
C LEU A 252 14.93 -7.35 23.20
N GLU A 253 14.90 -8.51 23.86
CA GLU A 253 15.58 -9.72 23.41
C GLU A 253 14.69 -10.56 22.47
N SER A 254 13.38 -10.59 22.74
CA SER A 254 12.37 -11.35 22.00
C SER A 254 11.47 -10.47 21.11
N LEU A 255 12.00 -9.35 20.59
CA LEU A 255 11.20 -8.38 19.84
C LEU A 255 10.37 -9.00 18.69
N PRO A 256 10.90 -9.90 17.84
CA PRO A 256 10.12 -10.51 16.77
C PRO A 256 8.89 -11.27 17.26
N GLU A 257 9.06 -12.12 18.28
CA GLU A 257 7.98 -12.87 18.92
C GLU A 257 6.91 -11.92 19.48
N LYS A 258 7.33 -10.85 20.15
CA LYS A 258 6.44 -9.88 20.79
C LYS A 258 5.65 -9.06 19.77
N CYS A 259 6.29 -8.67 18.66
CA CYS A 259 5.61 -8.05 17.53
C CYS A 259 4.56 -8.97 16.92
N ASN A 260 4.89 -10.26 16.70
CA ASN A 260 3.94 -11.23 16.15
C ASN A 260 2.76 -11.49 17.10
N GLN A 261 2.99 -11.61 18.41
CA GLN A 261 1.89 -11.75 19.39
C GLN A 261 0.92 -10.56 19.33
N PHE A 262 1.45 -9.33 19.25
CA PHE A 262 0.62 -8.14 19.11
C PHE A 262 -0.12 -8.11 17.76
N ALA A 263 0.58 -8.41 16.66
CA ALA A 263 -0.01 -8.45 15.33
C ALA A 263 -1.15 -9.47 15.25
N GLN A 264 -0.96 -10.68 15.79
CA GLN A 264 -1.99 -11.72 15.84
C GLN A 264 -3.23 -11.23 16.59
N HIS A 265 -3.04 -10.64 17.78
CA HIS A 265 -4.14 -10.09 18.56
C HIS A 265 -4.90 -9.01 17.78
N PHE A 266 -4.18 -8.04 17.21
CA PHE A 266 -4.78 -6.96 16.43
C PHE A 266 -5.54 -7.47 15.21
N ILE A 267 -4.97 -8.42 14.47
CA ILE A 267 -5.58 -9.01 13.27
C ILE A 267 -6.89 -9.73 13.63
N THR A 268 -6.91 -10.49 14.73
CA THR A 268 -8.12 -11.19 15.19
C THR A 268 -9.25 -10.21 15.50
N GLU A 269 -8.98 -9.12 16.22
CA GLU A 269 -9.99 -8.10 16.52
C GLU A 269 -10.48 -7.38 15.27
N GLU A 270 -9.61 -7.15 14.29
CA GLU A 270 -10.03 -6.55 13.01
C GLU A 270 -10.90 -7.53 12.20
N ILE A 271 -10.63 -8.84 12.24
CA ILE A 271 -11.50 -9.86 11.64
C ILE A 271 -12.90 -9.77 12.25
N GLU A 272 -13.00 -9.78 13.58
CA GLU A 272 -14.28 -9.66 14.29
C GLU A 272 -15.02 -8.36 13.92
N PHE A 273 -14.30 -7.24 13.85
CA PHE A 273 -14.86 -5.96 13.41
C PHE A 273 -15.41 -6.04 11.98
N PHE A 274 -14.65 -6.60 11.03
CA PHE A 274 -15.06 -6.66 9.64
C PHE A 274 -16.17 -7.68 9.38
N GLU A 275 -16.24 -8.75 10.18
CA GLU A 275 -17.37 -9.68 10.21
C GLU A 275 -18.64 -8.97 10.69
N SER A 276 -18.55 -8.16 11.76
CA SER A 276 -19.69 -7.40 12.30
C SER A 276 -20.28 -6.38 11.32
N CYS A 277 -19.53 -5.97 10.30
CA CYS A 277 -19.99 -5.07 9.24
C CYS A 277 -20.14 -5.75 7.86
N SER A 278 -20.05 -7.07 7.81
CA SER A 278 -20.20 -7.90 6.60
C SER A 278 -19.25 -7.49 5.45
N MET A 279 -18.04 -7.05 5.78
CA MET A 279 -17.01 -6.62 4.82
C MET A 279 -16.07 -7.79 4.47
N ASN A 280 -16.57 -8.76 3.70
CA ASN A 280 -15.87 -10.02 3.41
C ASN A 280 -14.50 -9.83 2.75
N GLN A 281 -14.31 -8.79 1.92
CA GLN A 281 -13.00 -8.49 1.32
C GLN A 281 -11.93 -8.23 2.39
N MET A 282 -12.28 -7.48 3.42
CA MET A 282 -11.36 -7.16 4.52
C MET A 282 -11.16 -8.35 5.46
N VAL A 283 -12.21 -9.13 5.71
CA VAL A 283 -12.09 -10.41 6.45
C VAL A 283 -11.10 -11.33 5.74
N ASN A 284 -11.23 -11.50 4.42
CA ASN A 284 -10.33 -12.32 3.62
C ASN A 284 -8.89 -11.78 3.62
N PHE A 285 -8.71 -10.46 3.49
CA PHE A 285 -7.39 -9.82 3.61
C PHE A 285 -6.71 -10.18 4.94
N TYR A 286 -7.41 -10.00 6.06
CA TYR A 286 -6.84 -10.27 7.39
C TYR A 286 -6.65 -11.76 7.67
N ARG A 287 -7.55 -12.64 7.23
CA ARG A 287 -7.35 -14.09 7.32
C ARG A 287 -6.14 -14.55 6.50
N ASN A 288 -5.95 -13.99 5.31
CA ASN A 288 -4.75 -14.27 4.50
C ASN A 288 -3.47 -13.77 5.20
N LEU A 289 -3.52 -12.60 5.85
CA LEU A 289 -2.40 -12.08 6.62
C LEU A 289 -2.10 -12.96 7.84
N LEU A 290 -3.14 -13.41 8.54
CA LEU A 290 -3.04 -14.32 9.69
C LEU A 290 -2.40 -15.65 9.28
N ASN A 291 -2.81 -16.22 8.15
CA ASN A 291 -2.26 -17.47 7.61
C ASN A 291 -0.80 -17.34 7.14
N LYS A 292 -0.37 -16.12 6.80
CA LYS A 292 1.01 -15.82 6.38
C LYS A 292 1.84 -15.23 7.52
N MET A 293 1.38 -15.35 8.76
CA MET A 293 2.13 -14.87 9.90
C MET A 293 3.49 -15.56 9.97
N PRO A 294 4.56 -14.83 10.28
CA PRO A 294 5.88 -15.43 10.34
C PRO A 294 5.99 -16.40 11.52
N GLU A 295 6.59 -17.56 11.26
CA GLU A 295 6.93 -18.54 12.27
C GLU A 295 8.39 -18.31 12.75
N GLY A 296 8.63 -18.57 14.04
CA GLY A 296 9.95 -18.42 14.64
C GLY A 296 10.33 -17.00 15.08
N ASN A 297 11.63 -16.80 15.33
CA ASN A 297 12.15 -15.64 16.08
C ASN A 297 12.99 -14.67 15.25
N ASP A 298 13.02 -14.83 13.92
CA ASP A 298 13.86 -14.02 13.02
C ASP A 298 13.04 -13.16 12.06
N SER A 299 11.71 -13.21 12.12
CA SER A 299 10.86 -12.36 11.30
C SER A 299 9.58 -11.97 12.02
N PHE A 300 9.05 -10.79 11.69
CA PHE A 300 7.84 -10.29 12.32
C PHE A 300 7.04 -9.34 11.44
N LEU A 301 5.74 -9.25 11.74
CA LEU A 301 4.85 -8.25 11.15
C LEU A 301 4.83 -6.98 12.00
N LEU A 302 4.74 -5.84 11.33
CA LEU A 302 4.57 -4.54 11.96
C LEU A 302 3.48 -3.75 11.23
N HIS A 303 2.62 -3.10 12.01
CA HIS A 303 1.56 -2.25 11.49
C HIS A 303 1.91 -0.78 11.75
N LEU A 304 2.07 0.02 10.70
CA LEU A 304 2.56 1.40 10.81
C LEU A 304 1.94 2.36 9.79
N GLY A 305 2.24 3.64 9.99
CA GLY A 305 1.88 4.71 9.05
C GLY A 305 0.45 5.22 9.24
N TRP A 306 0.06 6.14 8.36
CA TRP A 306 -1.18 6.93 8.47
C TRP A 306 -2.46 6.09 8.53
N GLY A 307 -2.42 4.88 8.01
CA GLY A 307 -3.57 4.00 7.88
C GLY A 307 -3.88 3.13 9.11
N SER A 308 -2.95 2.97 10.06
CA SER A 308 -3.12 2.06 11.20
C SER A 308 -4.19 2.51 12.20
N GLY A 309 -4.51 3.81 12.20
CA GLY A 309 -5.59 4.38 13.01
C GLY A 309 -5.32 4.34 14.51
N TRP A 310 -6.35 4.61 15.31
CA TRP A 310 -6.17 4.79 16.76
C TRP A 310 -5.78 3.50 17.49
N ARG A 311 -6.35 2.35 17.09
CA ARG A 311 -5.98 1.05 17.69
C ARG A 311 -4.53 0.67 17.37
N GLY A 312 -4.07 0.91 16.14
CA GLY A 312 -2.70 0.61 15.73
C GLY A 312 -1.64 1.59 16.27
N MET A 313 -2.04 2.65 16.98
CA MET A 313 -1.13 3.67 17.51
C MET A 313 -1.11 3.72 19.04
N THR A 314 -2.26 3.86 19.69
CA THR A 314 -2.31 4.23 21.12
C THR A 314 -3.46 3.58 21.89
N GLY A 315 -4.24 2.73 21.24
CA GLY A 315 -5.55 2.36 21.76
C GLY A 315 -5.75 0.94 22.22
N ASN A 316 -4.92 -0.01 21.75
CA ASN A 316 -5.30 -1.42 21.79
C ASN A 316 -5.03 -2.15 23.12
N TYR A 317 -4.81 -1.39 24.19
CA TYR A 317 -4.55 -1.93 25.52
C TYR A 317 -5.62 -1.54 26.56
N PHE A 318 -6.60 -0.71 26.18
CA PHE A 318 -7.72 -0.37 27.07
C PHE A 318 -8.81 -1.44 27.01
N ASP A 319 -9.34 -1.82 28.17
CA ASP A 319 -10.63 -2.51 28.26
C ASP A 319 -11.80 -1.56 27.97
N ASP A 320 -12.99 -2.13 27.77
CA ASP A 320 -14.19 -1.40 27.40
C ASP A 320 -14.64 -0.35 28.43
N ASP A 321 -14.44 -0.60 29.72
CA ASP A 321 -14.85 0.33 30.77
C ASP A 321 -13.91 1.52 30.83
N MET A 322 -12.60 1.27 30.84
CA MET A 322 -11.58 2.30 30.78
C MET A 322 -11.76 3.14 29.51
N LEU A 323 -11.98 2.52 28.37
CA LEU A 323 -12.20 3.22 27.11
C LEU A 323 -13.41 4.16 27.18
N LYS A 324 -14.52 3.74 27.81
CA LYS A 324 -15.70 4.61 28.01
C LYS A 324 -15.36 5.83 28.87
N GLN A 325 -14.62 5.64 29.97
CA GLN A 325 -14.22 6.72 30.86
C GLN A 325 -13.31 7.74 30.15
N PHE A 326 -12.27 7.26 29.47
CA PHE A 326 -11.34 8.12 28.70
C PHE A 326 -12.05 8.84 27.55
N ARG A 327 -12.97 8.18 26.84
CA ARG A 327 -13.76 8.82 25.78
C ARG A 327 -14.63 9.94 26.30
N LYS A 328 -15.26 9.75 27.47
CA LYS A 328 -16.07 10.78 28.12
C LYS A 328 -15.21 11.95 28.56
N LYS A 329 -14.07 11.69 29.19
CA LYS A 329 -13.16 12.72 29.71
C LYS A 329 -12.54 13.58 28.59
N PHE A 330 -11.99 12.93 27.56
CA PHE A 330 -11.23 13.61 26.51
C PHE A 330 -12.06 13.91 25.26
N TYR A 331 -13.38 13.75 25.34
CA TYR A 331 -14.32 13.97 24.24
C TYR A 331 -13.94 13.21 22.97
N MET A 332 -13.52 11.95 23.12
CA MET A 332 -13.03 11.13 22.02
C MET A 332 -14.18 10.43 21.28
N GLY A 333 -14.32 10.74 20.00
CA GLY A 333 -15.39 10.24 19.16
C GLY A 333 -16.75 10.83 19.55
N LYS A 334 -17.83 10.25 19.02
CA LYS A 334 -19.20 10.67 19.32
C LYS A 334 -19.79 9.70 20.36
N GLY A 335 -20.16 10.20 21.54
CA GLY A 335 -20.64 9.39 22.67
C GLY A 335 -21.90 8.55 22.39
N VAL A 336 -22.69 8.93 21.38
CA VAL A 336 -23.86 8.17 20.92
C VAL A 336 -23.52 6.82 20.26
N PHE A 337 -22.23 6.56 19.96
CA PHE A 337 -21.79 5.30 19.38
C PHE A 337 -21.05 4.47 20.44
N PRO A 338 -21.49 3.25 20.75
CA PRO A 338 -20.77 2.39 21.68
C PRO A 338 -19.40 1.98 21.12
N LEU A 339 -19.33 1.68 19.82
CA LEU A 339 -18.11 1.27 19.13
C LEU A 339 -17.07 2.40 18.98
N PHE A 340 -15.82 2.12 19.33
CA PHE A 340 -14.69 3.01 19.11
C PHE A 340 -13.37 2.23 18.86
N PRO A 341 -12.54 2.65 17.89
CA PRO A 341 -12.82 3.65 16.88
C PRO A 341 -13.84 3.11 15.87
N LYS A 342 -14.79 3.96 15.49
CA LYS A 342 -15.92 3.57 14.63
C LYS A 342 -15.63 3.61 13.12
N THR A 343 -14.40 3.95 12.76
CA THR A 343 -13.97 4.19 11.38
C THR A 343 -12.76 3.35 11.01
N ARG A 344 -12.68 2.94 9.75
CA ARG A 344 -11.48 2.32 9.15
C ARG A 344 -11.19 2.97 7.81
N LYS A 345 -9.91 3.20 7.52
CA LYS A 345 -9.42 3.63 6.21
C LYS A 345 -9.11 2.37 5.41
N ILE A 346 -9.66 2.26 4.22
CA ILE A 346 -9.50 1.08 3.37
C ILE A 346 -8.99 1.53 2.01
N ALA A 347 -7.99 0.82 1.50
CA ALA A 347 -7.38 1.08 0.21
C ALA A 347 -8.18 0.38 -0.88
N PHE A 348 -8.43 1.11 -1.97
CA PHE A 348 -9.17 0.63 -3.12
C PHE A 348 -8.23 0.38 -4.28
N GLU A 349 -8.51 -0.71 -5.00
CA GLU A 349 -7.86 -1.11 -6.24
C GLU A 349 -8.95 -1.67 -7.17
N ASP A 350 -8.92 -1.28 -8.44
CA ASP A 350 -9.94 -1.61 -9.45
C ASP A 350 -11.37 -1.28 -8.99
N GLY A 351 -11.52 -0.18 -8.24
CA GLY A 351 -12.80 0.28 -7.70
C GLY A 351 -13.34 -0.56 -6.52
N SER A 352 -12.59 -1.56 -6.04
CA SER A 352 -12.99 -2.48 -4.98
C SER A 352 -12.14 -2.31 -3.70
N PRO A 353 -12.68 -2.55 -2.49
CA PRO A 353 -11.88 -2.59 -1.27
C PRO A 353 -10.89 -3.76 -1.33
N LYS A 354 -9.59 -3.47 -1.22
CA LYS A 354 -8.53 -4.47 -1.44
C LYS A 354 -7.61 -4.65 -0.25
N TYR A 355 -7.18 -3.55 0.38
CA TYR A 355 -6.14 -3.60 1.42
C TYR A 355 -6.53 -2.81 2.67
N ALA A 356 -6.12 -3.34 3.83
CA ALA A 356 -5.84 -2.48 4.98
C ALA A 356 -4.49 -1.82 4.76
N PHE A 357 -4.30 -0.59 5.19
CA PHE A 357 -3.02 0.11 5.05
C PHE A 357 -2.00 -0.35 6.10
N GLY A 358 -0.72 -0.21 5.79
CA GLY A 358 0.33 -0.08 6.79
C GLY A 358 1.03 -1.36 7.24
N TRP A 359 0.81 -2.50 6.61
CA TRP A 359 1.45 -3.75 7.02
C TRP A 359 2.79 -3.95 6.31
N ILE A 360 3.83 -4.21 7.09
CA ILE A 360 5.15 -4.60 6.61
C ILE A 360 5.63 -5.87 7.32
N LYS A 361 6.46 -6.65 6.64
CA LYS A 361 7.20 -7.78 7.19
C LYS A 361 8.67 -7.41 7.31
N LEU A 362 9.27 -7.71 8.45
CA LEU A 362 10.70 -7.57 8.68
C LEU A 362 11.31 -8.96 8.86
N GLU A 363 12.44 -9.21 8.21
CA GLU A 363 13.16 -10.49 8.27
C GLU A 363 14.64 -10.22 8.54
N GLY A 364 15.21 -10.85 9.57
CA GLY A 364 16.62 -10.72 9.92
C GLY A 364 17.52 -11.36 8.85
N ILE A 365 18.60 -10.67 8.49
CA ILE A 365 19.58 -11.13 7.51
C ILE A 365 20.80 -11.67 8.28
N HIS A 366 21.12 -12.96 8.12
CA HIS A 366 22.09 -13.67 8.97
C HIS A 366 23.38 -14.12 8.24
N SER A 367 23.63 -13.73 6.98
CA SER A 367 24.82 -14.21 6.24
C SER A 367 25.51 -13.14 5.35
N LEU A 368 26.84 -13.29 5.16
CA LEU A 368 27.66 -12.49 4.22
C LEU A 368 27.39 -12.83 2.73
N VAL A 369 26.63 -13.89 2.44
CA VAL A 369 26.25 -14.28 1.06
C VAL A 369 25.16 -13.35 0.50
N ASP A 370 24.47 -12.62 1.38
CA ASP A 370 23.42 -11.64 1.04
C ASP A 370 23.98 -10.26 0.63
N ASP A 371 25.29 -10.02 0.79
CA ASP A 371 25.92 -8.72 0.51
C ASP A 371 26.41 -8.55 -0.95
N GLU A 372 26.69 -9.64 -1.70
CA GLU A 372 27.19 -9.53 -3.09
C GLU A 372 26.20 -10.00 -4.18
N SER A 373 25.16 -10.78 -3.85
CA SER A 373 24.23 -11.33 -4.85
C SER A 373 22.91 -10.58 -5.02
N GLU A 374 22.60 -9.62 -4.15
CA GLU A 374 21.31 -8.92 -4.12
C GLU A 374 21.42 -7.38 -4.23
N ALA A 375 22.48 -6.86 -4.89
CA ALA A 375 22.53 -5.46 -5.33
C ALA A 375 21.48 -5.11 -6.41
N GLN A 376 20.53 -6.01 -6.67
CA GLN A 376 19.24 -5.73 -7.27
C GLN A 376 18.16 -6.53 -6.52
N PRO A 377 17.36 -5.93 -5.63
CA PRO A 377 16.05 -6.49 -5.35
C PRO A 377 15.21 -6.23 -6.60
N THR A 378 15.23 -7.14 -7.56
CA THR A 378 14.11 -7.27 -8.49
C THR A 378 12.85 -7.38 -7.64
N ARG A 379 11.86 -6.56 -7.98
CA ARG A 379 10.54 -6.56 -7.36
C ARG A 379 10.06 -8.02 -7.18
N PRO A 380 9.27 -8.37 -6.16
CA PRO A 380 8.14 -9.23 -6.40
C PRO A 380 7.12 -8.36 -7.17
N VAL A 381 7.38 -8.15 -8.46
CA VAL A 381 6.27 -8.37 -9.39
C VAL A 381 5.99 -9.85 -9.20
N ASP A 382 4.77 -10.30 -9.37
CA ASP A 382 4.61 -11.64 -9.90
C ASP A 382 5.42 -11.73 -11.21
N GLU A 383 6.73 -11.99 -11.13
CA GLU A 383 7.38 -12.91 -12.02
C GLU A 383 6.91 -14.31 -11.58
N ILE A 384 5.61 -14.56 -11.80
CA ILE A 384 5.33 -15.66 -12.71
C ILE A 384 6.26 -15.33 -13.87
N LYS A 385 7.38 -16.05 -14.03
CA LYS A 385 8.13 -16.03 -15.29
C LYS A 385 7.04 -16.06 -16.34
N LYS A 386 6.71 -14.91 -16.96
CA LYS A 386 5.61 -14.88 -17.91
C LYS A 386 6.06 -15.91 -18.91
N SER A 387 5.26 -16.96 -19.06
CA SER A 387 5.50 -17.98 -20.06
C SER A 387 5.83 -17.27 -21.37
N GLU A 388 6.62 -17.89 -22.23
CA GLU A 388 6.91 -17.34 -23.56
C GLU A 388 5.59 -16.90 -24.23
N PHE A 389 4.54 -17.69 -24.07
CA PHE A 389 3.14 -17.34 -24.35
C PHE A 389 2.67 -15.99 -23.79
N MET A 390 2.72 -15.77 -22.47
CA MET A 390 2.24 -14.53 -21.85
C MET A 390 3.10 -13.31 -22.22
N GLN A 391 4.38 -13.50 -22.55
CA GLN A 391 5.23 -12.43 -23.08
C GLN A 391 4.83 -12.04 -24.51
N ASN A 392 4.60 -13.05 -25.36
CA ASN A 392 4.14 -12.86 -26.74
C ASN A 392 2.76 -12.20 -26.78
N PHE A 393 1.84 -12.61 -25.90
CA PHE A 393 0.54 -11.96 -25.77
C PHE A 393 0.64 -10.50 -25.34
N GLU A 394 1.50 -10.18 -24.38
CA GLU A 394 1.69 -8.79 -23.91
C GLU A 394 2.31 -7.90 -25.01
N ALA A 395 3.24 -8.44 -25.80
CA ALA A 395 3.79 -7.74 -26.96
C ALA A 395 2.69 -7.38 -27.96
N PHE A 396 1.79 -8.33 -28.26
CA PHE A 396 0.60 -8.09 -29.07
C PHE A 396 -0.36 -7.08 -28.41
N ARG A 397 -0.65 -7.22 -27.11
CA ARG A 397 -1.57 -6.36 -26.37
C ARG A 397 -1.14 -4.89 -26.35
N LEU A 398 0.16 -4.63 -26.27
CA LEU A 398 0.74 -3.29 -26.30
C LEU A 398 0.67 -2.65 -27.70
N ARG A 399 0.63 -3.44 -28.77
CA ARG A 399 0.60 -2.98 -30.17
C ARG A 399 -0.42 -3.78 -31.01
N PRO A 400 -1.73 -3.66 -30.73
CA PRO A 400 -2.73 -4.49 -31.38
C PRO A 400 -2.90 -4.11 -32.86
N SER A 401 -2.41 -4.95 -33.76
CA SER A 401 -2.66 -4.88 -35.21
C SER A 401 -2.88 -6.30 -35.78
N PRO A 402 -3.47 -6.44 -36.98
CA PRO A 402 -3.61 -7.74 -37.65
C PRO A 402 -2.29 -8.50 -37.81
N ASP A 403 -1.19 -7.80 -38.06
CA ASP A 403 0.14 -8.41 -38.25
C ASP A 403 0.71 -8.93 -36.93
N HIS A 404 0.73 -8.11 -35.87
CA HIS A 404 1.17 -8.56 -34.53
C HIS A 404 0.24 -9.65 -33.97
N PHE A 405 -1.04 -9.66 -34.36
CA PHE A 405 -1.95 -10.74 -34.00
C PHE A 405 -1.58 -12.05 -34.71
N ARG A 406 -1.21 -12.00 -35.99
CA ARG A 406 -0.69 -13.17 -36.72
C ARG A 406 0.57 -13.72 -36.06
N GLU A 407 1.54 -12.85 -35.77
CA GLU A 407 2.78 -13.22 -35.08
C GLU A 407 2.51 -13.90 -33.73
N PHE A 408 1.57 -13.35 -32.95
CA PHE A 408 1.18 -13.93 -31.68
C PHE A 408 0.55 -15.32 -31.86
N ILE A 409 -0.45 -15.48 -32.73
CA ILE A 409 -1.19 -16.74 -32.84
C ILE A 409 -0.36 -17.86 -33.48
N GLU A 410 0.54 -17.54 -34.42
CA GLU A 410 1.45 -18.52 -35.04
C GLU A 410 2.58 -18.94 -34.10
N GLY A 411 2.88 -18.14 -33.07
CA GLY A 411 3.85 -18.48 -32.03
C GLY A 411 3.32 -19.42 -30.93
N ILE A 412 2.02 -19.75 -30.92
CA ILE A 412 1.40 -20.58 -29.87
C ILE A 412 1.72 -22.05 -30.09
N LYS A 413 2.29 -22.70 -29.07
CA LYS A 413 2.58 -24.14 -29.04
C LYS A 413 1.41 -24.92 -28.44
N GLU A 414 1.26 -26.21 -28.78
CA GLU A 414 0.17 -27.04 -28.24
C GLU A 414 0.23 -27.18 -26.71
N GLU A 415 1.42 -27.21 -26.12
CA GLU A 415 1.59 -27.20 -24.65
C GLU A 415 1.04 -25.94 -23.95
N GLU A 416 0.80 -24.84 -24.69
CA GLU A 416 0.31 -23.56 -24.16
C GLU A 416 -1.22 -23.43 -24.22
N ILE A 417 -1.94 -24.45 -24.72
CA ILE A 417 -3.40 -24.49 -24.81
C ILE A 417 -4.09 -24.17 -23.46
N PRO A 418 -3.67 -24.71 -22.30
CA PRO A 418 -4.29 -24.37 -21.01
C PRO A 418 -4.16 -22.89 -20.65
N GLU A 419 -3.04 -22.25 -20.99
CA GLU A 419 -2.84 -20.82 -20.76
C GLU A 419 -3.69 -19.99 -21.72
N LEU A 420 -3.72 -20.37 -23.00
CA LEU A 420 -4.59 -19.76 -23.99
C LEU A 420 -6.06 -19.83 -23.55
N GLN A 421 -6.54 -20.96 -23.04
CA GLN A 421 -7.92 -21.10 -22.57
C GLN A 421 -8.28 -20.09 -21.46
N ASN A 422 -7.35 -19.81 -20.54
CA ASN A 422 -7.54 -18.85 -19.44
C ASN A 422 -7.38 -17.37 -19.86
N LEU A 423 -6.81 -17.12 -21.04
CA LEU A 423 -6.55 -15.77 -21.54
C LEU A 423 -7.83 -15.02 -21.95
N SER A 424 -8.01 -13.76 -21.55
CA SER A 424 -9.18 -12.96 -21.96
C SER A 424 -8.82 -11.86 -22.96
N PHE A 425 -9.61 -11.72 -24.03
CA PHE A 425 -9.47 -10.62 -24.99
C PHE A 425 -10.31 -9.40 -24.63
N LYS A 426 -11.08 -9.40 -23.53
CA LYS A 426 -12.02 -8.32 -23.19
C LYS A 426 -11.37 -6.94 -23.09
N GLU A 427 -10.11 -6.86 -22.66
CA GLU A 427 -9.32 -5.63 -22.62
C GLU A 427 -9.05 -5.03 -24.01
N LEU A 428 -9.02 -5.88 -25.04
CA LEU A 428 -8.77 -5.52 -26.44
C LEU A 428 -10.07 -5.19 -27.20
N LYS A 429 -11.23 -5.16 -26.54
CA LYS A 429 -12.53 -4.89 -27.18
C LYS A 429 -12.60 -3.55 -27.91
N SER A 430 -11.82 -2.56 -27.47
CA SER A 430 -11.78 -1.22 -28.12
C SER A 430 -10.92 -1.16 -29.39
N THR A 431 -10.03 -2.15 -29.59
CA THR A 431 -9.03 -2.17 -30.68
C THR A 431 -9.31 -3.27 -31.69
N MET A 432 -9.69 -4.47 -31.23
CA MET A 432 -10.00 -5.60 -32.09
C MET A 432 -11.30 -5.37 -32.87
N ASN A 433 -11.25 -5.65 -34.16
CA ASN A 433 -12.36 -5.49 -35.09
C ASN A 433 -12.34 -6.64 -36.12
N ILE A 434 -13.23 -6.60 -37.11
CA ILE A 434 -13.36 -7.66 -38.12
C ILE A 434 -12.05 -7.94 -38.90
N GLY A 435 -11.10 -6.99 -38.95
CA GLY A 435 -9.80 -7.16 -39.61
C GLY A 435 -8.90 -8.22 -38.99
N PHE A 436 -9.16 -8.64 -37.75
CA PHE A 436 -8.39 -9.68 -37.05
C PHE A 436 -8.83 -11.10 -37.43
N VAL A 437 -9.96 -11.25 -38.14
CA VAL A 437 -10.47 -12.55 -38.57
C VAL A 437 -9.61 -13.15 -39.69
N SER A 438 -9.15 -12.34 -40.65
CA SER A 438 -8.31 -12.84 -41.76
C SER A 438 -6.99 -13.45 -41.29
N PRO A 439 -6.21 -12.79 -40.39
CA PRO A 439 -5.06 -13.42 -39.76
C PRO A 439 -5.36 -14.77 -39.11
N LEU A 440 -6.49 -14.91 -38.40
CA LEU A 440 -6.88 -16.17 -37.77
C LEU A 440 -7.19 -17.27 -38.80
N MET A 441 -7.82 -16.94 -39.92
CA MET A 441 -8.14 -17.91 -40.97
C MET A 441 -6.90 -18.37 -41.74
N GLU A 442 -5.96 -17.45 -41.97
CA GLU A 442 -4.77 -17.67 -42.78
C GLU A 442 -3.58 -18.23 -41.99
N ALA A 443 -3.63 -18.18 -40.65
CA ALA A 443 -2.54 -18.65 -39.79
C ALA A 443 -2.31 -20.16 -39.88
N ASN A 444 -1.03 -20.56 -39.85
CA ASN A 444 -0.61 -21.96 -39.81
C ASN A 444 -0.60 -22.49 -38.36
N ILE A 445 -1.80 -22.73 -37.81
CA ILE A 445 -2.03 -23.18 -36.43
C ILE A 445 -2.94 -24.41 -36.41
N SER A 446 -2.86 -25.22 -35.33
CA SER A 446 -3.71 -26.39 -35.15
C SER A 446 -5.19 -26.01 -35.05
N ASP A 447 -6.08 -26.94 -35.42
CA ASP A 447 -7.53 -26.72 -35.39
C ASP A 447 -8.03 -26.43 -33.97
N GLU A 448 -7.41 -27.01 -32.94
CA GLU A 448 -7.77 -26.78 -31.55
C GLU A 448 -7.47 -25.34 -31.11
N ILE A 449 -6.26 -24.83 -31.40
CA ILE A 449 -5.86 -23.44 -31.12
C ILE A 449 -6.77 -22.48 -31.88
N ARG A 450 -7.06 -22.77 -33.16
CA ARG A 450 -7.96 -21.98 -34.01
C ARG A 450 -9.36 -21.86 -33.42
N LYS A 451 -9.94 -22.96 -32.92
CA LYS A 451 -11.25 -22.96 -32.27
C LYS A 451 -11.27 -22.16 -30.97
N ILE A 452 -10.20 -22.23 -30.15
CA ILE A 452 -10.10 -21.44 -28.91
C ILE A 452 -9.99 -19.94 -29.21
N LEU A 453 -9.16 -19.56 -30.17
CA LEU A 453 -9.00 -18.17 -30.60
C LEU A 453 -10.27 -17.61 -31.24
N ALA A 454 -10.99 -18.41 -32.03
CA ALA A 454 -12.27 -18.01 -32.64
C ALA A 454 -13.32 -17.64 -31.57
N ARG A 455 -13.43 -18.43 -30.50
CA ARG A 455 -14.31 -18.13 -29.35
C ARG A 455 -13.93 -16.81 -28.66
N LYS A 456 -12.64 -16.58 -28.43
CA LYS A 456 -12.19 -15.32 -27.81
C LYS A 456 -12.38 -14.12 -28.72
N LEU A 457 -12.18 -14.30 -30.02
CA LEU A 457 -12.32 -13.23 -31.01
C LEU A 457 -13.79 -12.84 -31.21
N ILE A 458 -14.72 -13.80 -31.20
CA ILE A 458 -16.16 -13.49 -31.36
C ILE A 458 -16.74 -12.72 -30.17
N GLU A 459 -16.18 -12.87 -28.96
CA GLU A 459 -16.57 -12.10 -27.77
C GLU A 459 -16.27 -10.59 -27.89
N VAL A 460 -15.25 -10.24 -28.69
CA VAL A 460 -14.75 -8.86 -28.78
C VAL A 460 -15.03 -8.19 -30.13
N VAL A 461 -15.29 -8.98 -31.17
CA VAL A 461 -15.66 -8.47 -32.50
C VAL A 461 -17.18 -8.26 -32.58
N GLU A 462 -17.62 -7.02 -32.40
CA GLU A 462 -19.05 -6.66 -32.47
C GLU A 462 -19.56 -6.58 -33.92
N ARG A 463 -20.57 -7.41 -34.26
CA ARG A 463 -21.29 -7.32 -35.53
C ARG A 463 -22.01 -5.98 -35.66
N ARG A 464 -21.68 -5.20 -36.68
CA ARG A 464 -22.39 -3.93 -36.97
C ARG A 464 -23.48 -4.14 -38.03
N LYS A 465 -24.66 -3.55 -37.80
CA LYS A 465 -25.84 -3.62 -38.71
C LYS A 465 -25.57 -3.19 -40.16
N LYS A 466 -24.49 -2.44 -40.42
CA LYS A 466 -24.12 -1.91 -41.75
C LYS A 466 -23.12 -2.80 -42.53
N TRP A 467 -22.67 -3.94 -41.99
CA TRP A 467 -21.74 -4.81 -42.70
C TRP A 467 -22.41 -5.47 -43.92
N LYS A 468 -21.74 -5.40 -45.07
CA LYS A 468 -22.12 -6.02 -46.35
C LYS A 468 -20.88 -6.63 -47.01
N GLY A 469 -21.09 -7.61 -47.89
CA GLY A 469 -20.02 -8.26 -48.66
C GLY A 469 -19.01 -8.99 -47.78
N ASP A 470 -17.72 -8.87 -48.11
CA ASP A 470 -16.57 -9.55 -47.50
C ASP A 470 -16.52 -9.48 -45.96
N LYS A 471 -16.94 -8.37 -45.34
CA LYS A 471 -16.98 -8.24 -43.86
C LYS A 471 -18.01 -9.16 -43.21
N LEU A 472 -19.16 -9.37 -43.86
CA LEU A 472 -20.19 -10.26 -43.37
C LEU A 472 -19.77 -11.72 -43.56
N GLU A 473 -19.16 -12.04 -44.71
CA GLU A 473 -18.63 -13.37 -45.00
C GLU A 473 -17.56 -13.80 -43.97
N ARG A 474 -16.61 -12.91 -43.65
CA ARG A 474 -15.59 -13.18 -42.61
C ARG A 474 -16.22 -13.42 -41.23
N TYR A 475 -17.24 -12.65 -40.88
CA TYR A 475 -17.93 -12.82 -39.60
C TYR A 475 -18.70 -14.15 -39.53
N GLU A 476 -19.39 -14.55 -40.60
CA GLU A 476 -20.09 -15.84 -40.65
C GLU A 476 -19.10 -17.02 -40.64
N LYS A 477 -17.93 -16.90 -41.29
CA LYS A 477 -16.84 -17.90 -41.18
C LYS A 477 -16.33 -18.04 -39.74
N LEU A 478 -16.09 -16.92 -39.05
CA LEU A 478 -15.72 -16.93 -37.63
C LEU A 478 -16.78 -17.63 -36.78
N ARG A 479 -18.05 -17.31 -37.01
CA ARG A 479 -19.18 -17.91 -36.29
C ARG A 479 -19.28 -19.41 -36.54
N LYS A 480 -19.12 -19.86 -37.78
CA LYS A 480 -19.15 -21.29 -38.12
C LYS A 480 -18.08 -22.10 -37.37
N ILE A 481 -16.86 -21.55 -37.24
CA ILE A 481 -15.78 -22.19 -36.47
C ILE A 481 -16.13 -22.29 -34.98
N VAL A 482 -16.82 -21.29 -34.43
CA VAL A 482 -17.31 -21.32 -33.04
C VAL A 482 -18.39 -22.38 -32.86
N GLU A 483 -19.35 -22.46 -33.79
CA GLU A 483 -20.41 -23.49 -33.77
C GLU A 483 -19.82 -24.91 -33.91
N GLU A 484 -18.81 -25.11 -34.76
CA GLU A 484 -18.06 -26.37 -34.91
C GLU A 484 -17.16 -26.71 -33.71
N ALA A 485 -16.95 -25.77 -32.79
CA ALA A 485 -16.22 -25.99 -31.54
C ALA A 485 -17.14 -26.36 -30.36
N GLU A 486 -18.44 -26.09 -30.49
CA GLU A 486 -19.47 -26.37 -29.48
C GLU A 486 -20.26 -27.67 -29.76
N ALA A 487 -20.23 -28.15 -31.01
CA ALA A 487 -20.72 -29.46 -31.44
C ALA A 487 -19.66 -30.55 -31.21
#